data_AF-A0A7W0W3C2-F1
#
_entry.id   AF-A0A7W0W3C2-F1
#
_cell.length_a   1.000
_cell.length_b   1.000
_cell.length_c   1.000
_cell.angle_alpha   90.00
_cell.angle_beta   90.00
_cell.angle_gamma   90.00
#
_symmetry.space_group_name_H-M   'P 1'
#
loop_
_entity.id
_entity.type
_entity.pdbx_description
1 polymer ?
#
loop_
_entity_poly.entity_id
_entity_poly.type
_entity_poly.pdbx_seq_one_letter_code
_entity_poly.pdbx_strand_id
1 'polypeptide(L)'
;MVKIRLRRVGRKKSPVYRIIVADSQSPRDGKFVEIIGQYAPRLTEGQLQLNEERANYWLGVGAQPTDTVRSLLRKAGVLKRRHESRLGIQLKAAAVPLADTPDEAEAGAHAPA
;
A
#
# COMPACT_ATOMS: atom_id res chain seq x y z
N MET A 1 -13.13 -12.65 4.61
CA MET A 1 -12.00 -11.69 4.70
C MET A 1 -11.53 -11.34 3.30
N VAL A 2 -11.31 -10.06 3.03
CA VAL A 2 -10.81 -9.60 1.73
C VAL A 2 -9.35 -10.01 1.55
N LYS A 3 -9.07 -10.75 0.48
CA LYS A 3 -7.74 -11.22 0.11
C LYS A 3 -7.35 -10.73 -1.28
N ILE A 4 -6.07 -10.43 -1.44
CA ILE A 4 -5.47 -10.18 -2.75
C ILE A 4 -4.85 -11.49 -3.25
N ARG A 5 -5.42 -12.04 -4.31
CA ARG A 5 -5.08 -13.38 -4.83
C ARG A 5 -4.93 -13.39 -6.35
N LEU A 6 -4.30 -14.45 -6.87
CA LEU A 6 -4.14 -14.66 -8.30
C LEU A 6 -5.31 -15.47 -8.86
N ARG A 7 -5.90 -14.99 -9.95
CA ARG A 7 -6.89 -15.72 -10.76
C ARG A 7 -6.25 -16.12 -12.08
N ARG A 8 -6.38 -17.38 -12.49
CA ARG A 8 -5.82 -17.85 -13.76
C ARG A 8 -6.79 -17.56 -14.91
N VAL A 9 -6.31 -16.94 -15.98
CA VAL A 9 -7.08 -16.60 -17.19
C VAL A 9 -6.41 -17.04 -18.50
N GLY A 10 -5.26 -17.72 -18.40
CA GLY A 10 -4.49 -18.17 -19.57
C GLY A 10 -4.90 -19.54 -20.13
N ARG A 11 -4.37 -19.87 -21.32
CA ARG A 11 -4.60 -21.14 -22.02
C ARG A 11 -3.76 -22.28 -21.43
N LYS A 12 -3.98 -23.51 -21.94
CA LYS A 12 -3.10 -24.66 -21.66
C LYS A 12 -1.67 -24.30 -22.05
N LYS A 13 -0.70 -24.61 -21.19
CA LYS A 13 0.74 -24.27 -21.35
C LYS A 13 1.08 -22.77 -21.44
N SER A 14 0.12 -21.85 -21.34
CA SER A 14 0.38 -20.40 -21.33
C SER A 14 -0.41 -19.73 -20.19
N PRO A 15 0.01 -19.90 -18.93
CA PRO A 15 -0.69 -19.33 -17.79
C PRO A 15 -0.49 -17.81 -17.72
N VAL A 16 -1.61 -17.10 -17.61
CA VAL A 16 -1.67 -15.67 -17.28
C VAL A 16 -2.53 -15.54 -16.03
N TYR A 17 -2.09 -14.70 -15.11
CA TYR A 17 -2.76 -14.47 -13.84
C TYR A 17 -3.23 -13.02 -13.74
N ARG A 18 -4.45 -12.80 -13.24
CA ARG A 18 -4.91 -11.48 -12.81
C ARG A 18 -4.75 -11.37 -11.30
N ILE A 19 -4.22 -10.25 -10.84
CA ILE A 19 -4.16 -9.92 -9.43
C ILE A 19 -5.51 -9.30 -9.07
N ILE A 20 -6.29 -10.02 -8.27
CA ILE A 20 -7.66 -9.66 -7.93
C ILE A 20 -7.82 -9.45 -6.45
N VAL A 21 -8.74 -8.56 -6.10
CA VAL A 21 -9.25 -8.39 -4.75
C VAL A 21 -10.58 -9.12 -4.67
N ALA A 22 -10.67 -10.10 -3.77
CA ALA A 22 -11.88 -10.90 -3.60
C ALA A 22 -12.05 -11.30 -2.14
N ASP A 23 -13.28 -11.61 -1.73
CA ASP A 23 -13.49 -12.26 -0.45
C ASP A 23 -12.94 -13.70 -0.46
N SER A 24 -12.46 -14.14 0.69
CA SER A 24 -11.95 -15.49 0.91
C SER A 24 -12.94 -16.60 0.57
N GLN A 25 -14.25 -16.37 0.75
CA GLN A 25 -15.30 -17.36 0.50
C GLN A 25 -15.61 -17.52 -0.99
N SER A 26 -15.26 -16.53 -1.82
CA SER A 26 -15.50 -16.61 -3.26
C SER A 26 -14.62 -17.69 -3.90
N PRO A 27 -15.13 -18.49 -4.85
CA PRO A 27 -14.33 -19.47 -5.57
C PRO A 27 -13.23 -18.79 -6.40
N ARG A 28 -12.15 -19.51 -6.71
CA ARG A 28 -10.93 -18.97 -7.35
C ARG A 28 -11.23 -18.12 -8.59
N ASP A 29 -12.09 -18.63 -9.47
CA ASP A 29 -12.40 -18.04 -10.77
C ASP A 29 -13.78 -17.35 -10.82
N GLY A 30 -14.43 -17.17 -9.66
CA GLY A 30 -15.78 -16.56 -9.56
C GLY A 30 -15.78 -15.07 -9.25
N LYS A 31 -16.74 -14.63 -8.43
CA LYS A 31 -16.97 -13.21 -8.11
C LYS A 31 -15.76 -12.59 -7.40
N PHE A 32 -15.34 -11.43 -7.91
CA PHE A 32 -14.29 -10.59 -7.35
C PHE A 32 -14.78 -9.14 -7.26
N VAL A 33 -14.11 -8.33 -6.45
CA VAL A 33 -14.44 -6.91 -6.28
C VAL A 33 -13.77 -6.09 -7.38
N GLU A 34 -12.46 -6.26 -7.54
CA GLU A 34 -11.66 -5.45 -8.46
C GLU A 34 -10.44 -6.23 -8.98
N ILE A 35 -9.97 -5.88 -10.18
CA ILE A 35 -8.70 -6.33 -10.75
C ILE A 35 -7.70 -5.18 -10.60
N ILE A 36 -6.62 -5.41 -9.87
CA ILE A 36 -5.59 -4.38 -9.60
C ILE A 36 -4.33 -4.56 -10.45
N GLY A 37 -4.21 -5.69 -11.17
CA GLY A 37 -3.06 -5.95 -12.02
C GLY A 37 -3.09 -7.30 -12.72
N GLN A 38 -1.99 -7.59 -13.42
CA GLN A 38 -1.76 -8.80 -14.18
C GLN A 38 -0.33 -9.30 -13.98
N TYR A 39 -0.17 -10.63 -13.96
CA TYR A 39 1.10 -11.31 -13.86
C TYR A 39 1.19 -12.41 -14.93
N ALA A 40 2.22 -12.34 -15.78
CA ALA A 40 2.47 -13.27 -16.88
C ALA A 40 3.88 -13.87 -16.74
N PRO A 41 4.07 -14.99 -16.02
CA PRO A 41 5.40 -15.53 -15.69
C PRO A 41 6.23 -15.97 -16.90
N ARG A 42 5.60 -16.17 -18.06
CA ARG A 42 6.28 -16.57 -19.29
C ARG A 42 6.74 -15.40 -20.16
N LEU A 43 6.33 -14.19 -19.83
CA LEU A 43 6.76 -13.00 -20.53
C LEU A 43 8.11 -12.55 -19.94
N THR A 44 9.08 -12.27 -20.80
CA THR A 44 10.41 -11.77 -20.42
C THR A 44 10.35 -10.31 -20.01
N GLU A 45 9.59 -9.51 -20.76
CA GLU A 45 9.37 -8.09 -20.51
C GLU A 45 7.90 -7.86 -20.08
N GLY A 46 7.65 -6.90 -19.20
CA GLY A 46 6.28 -6.58 -18.76
C GLY A 46 5.58 -7.72 -18.00
N GLN A 47 6.35 -8.63 -17.38
CA GLN A 47 5.86 -9.78 -16.63
C GLN A 47 4.86 -9.40 -15.53
N LEU A 48 4.97 -8.20 -14.96
CA LEU A 48 4.10 -7.69 -13.91
C LEU A 48 3.58 -6.30 -14.30
N GLN A 49 2.26 -6.17 -14.33
CA GLN A 49 1.55 -4.90 -14.48
C GLN A 49 0.69 -4.72 -13.24
N LEU A 50 0.85 -3.59 -12.54
CA LEU A 50 0.17 -3.34 -11.29
C LEU A 50 -0.23 -1.87 -11.20
N ASN A 51 -1.47 -1.62 -10.79
CA ASN A 51 -1.89 -0.29 -10.38
C ASN A 51 -1.48 -0.07 -8.92
N GLU A 52 -0.45 0.75 -8.70
CA GLU A 52 0.11 1.02 -7.37
C GLU A 52 -0.88 1.74 -6.44
N GLU A 53 -1.68 2.66 -6.96
CA GLU A 53 -2.64 3.45 -6.19
C GLU A 53 -3.71 2.55 -5.57
N ARG A 54 -4.31 1.69 -6.40
CA ARG A 54 -5.33 0.74 -5.96
C ARG A 54 -4.75 -0.30 -5.02
N ALA A 55 -3.53 -0.79 -5.29
CA ALA A 55 -2.85 -1.71 -4.39
C ALA A 55 -2.63 -1.09 -3.00
N ASN A 56 -2.18 0.17 -2.92
CA ASN A 56 -1.98 0.88 -1.66
C ASN A 56 -3.29 1.11 -0.91
N TYR A 57 -4.36 1.49 -1.62
CA TYR A 57 -5.69 1.64 -1.04
C TYR A 57 -6.15 0.34 -0.36
N TRP A 58 -6.13 -0.78 -1.08
CA TRP A 58 -6.60 -2.06 -0.53
C TRP A 58 -5.73 -2.57 0.63
N LEU A 59 -4.41 -2.33 0.60
CA LEU A 59 -3.53 -2.62 1.73
C LEU A 59 -3.81 -1.71 2.94
N GLY A 60 -4.31 -0.49 2.73
CA GLY A 60 -4.76 0.42 3.78
C GLY A 60 -6.08 -0.01 4.41
N VAL A 61 -7.02 -0.50 3.61
CA VAL A 61 -8.32 -1.05 4.06
C VAL A 61 -8.17 -2.37 4.83
N GLY A 62 -6.98 -2.99 4.79
CA GLY A 62 -6.68 -4.23 5.51
C GLY A 62 -6.82 -5.49 4.67
N ALA A 63 -6.85 -5.38 3.35
CA ALA A 63 -6.80 -6.55 2.47
C ALA A 63 -5.49 -7.31 2.66
N GLN A 64 -5.59 -8.62 2.85
CA GLN A 64 -4.40 -9.47 3.05
C GLN A 64 -3.91 -10.08 1.73
N PRO A 65 -2.66 -9.81 1.31
CA PRO A 65 -2.08 -10.46 0.14
C PRO A 65 -1.67 -11.91 0.46
N THR A 66 -1.91 -12.80 -0.50
CA THR A 66 -1.34 -14.16 -0.51
C THR A 66 0.19 -14.12 -0.70
N ASP A 67 0.90 -15.20 -0.38
CA ASP A 67 2.36 -15.22 -0.34
C ASP A 67 3.02 -14.87 -1.70
N THR A 68 2.52 -15.44 -2.80
CA THR A 68 3.00 -15.10 -4.15
C THR A 68 2.71 -13.63 -4.49
N VAL A 69 1.51 -13.14 -4.17
CA VAL A 69 1.15 -11.72 -4.42
C VAL A 69 2.03 -10.79 -3.59
N ARG A 70 2.32 -11.14 -2.34
CA ARG A 70 3.25 -10.39 -1.48
C ARG A 70 4.64 -10.31 -2.13
N SER A 71 5.13 -11.41 -2.68
CA SER A 71 6.40 -11.44 -3.41
C SER A 71 6.37 -10.56 -4.67
N LEU A 72 5.26 -10.54 -5.41
CA LEU A 72 5.08 -9.65 -6.56
C LEU A 72 5.03 -8.16 -6.16
N LEU A 73 4.30 -7.84 -5.09
CA LEU A 73 4.24 -6.47 -4.54
C LEU A 73 5.60 -5.98 -4.01
N ARG A 74 6.43 -6.89 -3.49
CA ARG A 74 7.83 -6.59 -3.12
C ARG A 74 8.67 -6.29 -4.35
N LYS A 75 8.58 -7.12 -5.40
CA LYS A 75 9.28 -6.91 -6.67
C LYS A 75 8.89 -5.59 -7.35
N ALA A 76 7.63 -5.20 -7.24
CA ALA A 76 7.13 -3.92 -7.73
C ALA A 76 7.56 -2.71 -6.87
N GLY A 77 8.21 -2.90 -5.71
CA GLY A 77 8.63 -1.80 -4.84
C GLY A 77 7.51 -1.16 -4.01
N VAL A 78 6.24 -1.51 -4.24
CA VAL A 78 5.07 -0.94 -3.54
C VAL A 78 5.16 -1.11 -2.02
N LEU A 79 5.55 -2.31 -1.56
CA LEU A 79 5.66 -2.58 -0.13
C LEU A 79 6.85 -1.86 0.52
N LYS A 80 7.94 -1.65 -0.22
CA LYS A 80 9.12 -0.91 0.27
C LYS A 80 8.76 0.56 0.45
N ARG A 81 8.21 1.20 -0.59
CA ARG A 81 7.78 2.62 -0.55
C ARG A 81 6.76 2.87 0.57
N ARG A 82 5.76 1.99 0.71
CA ARG A 82 4.76 2.08 1.79
C ARG A 82 5.39 1.96 3.18
N HIS A 83 6.38 1.08 3.36
CA HIS A 83 7.08 0.93 4.64
C HIS A 83 7.91 2.17 4.98
N GLU A 84 8.65 2.72 4.01
CA GLU A 84 9.42 3.95 4.15
C GLU A 84 8.52 5.14 4.50
N SER A 85 7.39 5.32 3.82
CA SER A 85 6.42 6.37 4.16
C SER A 85 5.88 6.22 5.58
N ARG A 86 5.64 4.99 6.05
CA ARG A 86 5.17 4.73 7.41
C ARG A 86 6.25 5.04 8.46
N LEU A 87 7.50 4.66 8.20
CA LEU A 87 8.63 4.96 9.06
C LEU A 87 8.91 6.46 9.14
N GLY A 88 8.84 7.17 8.00
CA GLY A 88 9.01 8.63 7.98
C GLY A 88 7.97 9.37 8.84
N ILE A 89 6.73 8.90 8.86
CA ILE A 89 5.68 9.43 9.74
C ILE A 89 6.00 9.11 11.21
N GLN A 90 6.45 7.90 11.52
CA GLN A 90 6.80 7.50 12.89
C GLN A 90 8.02 8.26 13.44
N LEU A 91 9.05 8.47 12.63
CA LEU A 91 10.21 9.27 13.02
C LEU A 91 9.82 10.74 13.26
N LYS A 92 8.91 11.27 12.44
CA LYS A 92 8.35 12.63 12.61
C LYS A 92 7.42 12.76 13.82
N ALA A 93 6.70 11.70 14.19
CA ALA A 93 5.85 11.66 15.37
C ALA A 93 6.63 11.39 16.68
N ALA A 94 7.75 10.67 16.61
CA ALA A 94 8.64 10.44 17.74
C ALA A 94 9.53 11.65 18.06
N ALA A 95 9.81 12.50 17.05
CA ALA A 95 10.35 13.83 17.27
C ALA A 95 9.25 14.71 17.88
N VAL A 96 9.14 14.71 19.20
CA VAL A 96 8.33 15.69 19.95
C VAL A 96 8.78 17.08 19.48
N PRO A 97 7.88 17.92 18.93
CA PRO A 97 8.22 19.31 18.71
C PRO A 97 8.46 19.91 20.09
N LEU A 98 9.71 20.32 20.37
CA LEU A 98 9.98 21.28 21.44
C LEU A 98 9.05 22.45 21.16
N ALA A 99 8.06 22.62 22.03
CA ALA A 99 7.12 23.73 21.94
C ALA A 99 7.94 25.02 22.02
N ASP A 100 8.02 25.74 20.91
CA ASP A 100 8.22 27.19 20.97
C ASP A 100 7.03 27.72 21.77
N THR A 101 7.27 27.97 23.05
CA THR A 101 6.30 28.63 23.91
C THR A 101 6.19 30.05 23.37
N PRO A 102 5.02 30.51 22.91
CA PRO A 102 4.84 31.91 22.60
C PRO A 102 4.80 32.65 23.93
N ASP A 103 5.94 33.18 24.37
CA ASP A 103 6.00 34.15 25.45
C ASP A 103 5.68 35.53 24.86
N GLU A 104 4.39 35.76 24.61
CA GLU A 104 3.81 37.09 24.63
C GLU A 104 2.75 37.09 25.72
N ALA A 105 3.06 37.62 26.90
CA ALA A 105 2.36 38.80 27.44
C ALA A 105 2.78 39.15 28.89
N GLU A 106 3.03 40.45 29.07
CA GLU A 106 2.88 41.26 30.29
C GLU A 106 4.08 41.45 31.24
N ALA A 107 4.87 42.49 30.93
CA ALA A 107 5.32 43.45 31.94
C ALA A 107 5.19 44.88 31.38
N GLY A 108 3.95 45.38 31.32
CA GLY A 108 3.74 46.81 31.26
C GLY A 108 3.97 47.42 32.64
N ALA A 109 4.95 48.33 32.77
CA ALA A 109 4.84 49.58 33.52
C ALA A 109 6.20 50.28 33.69
N HIS A 110 6.16 51.60 33.49
CA HIS A 110 7.00 52.63 34.14
C HIS A 110 8.14 53.28 33.33
N ALA A 111 7.78 54.25 32.48
CA ALA A 111 8.34 55.61 32.57
C ALA A 111 7.52 56.41 33.63
N PRO A 112 7.89 57.62 34.12
CA PRO A 112 9.00 58.52 33.73
C PRO A 112 9.79 59.16 34.92
N ALA A 113 11.00 59.70 34.65
CA ALA A 113 11.54 60.97 35.17
C ALA A 113 12.92 61.26 34.54
#